data_AF-A0A9P9BM06-F1
#
_entry.id   AF-A0A9P9BM06-F1
#
_cell.length_a   1.000
_cell.length_b   1.000
_cell.length_c   1.000
_cell.angle_alpha   90.00
_cell.angle_beta   90.00
_cell.angle_gamma   90.00
#
_symmetry.space_group_name_H-M   'P 1'
#
loop_
_entity.id
_entity.type
_entity.pdbx_description
1 polymer ?
#
loop_
_entity_poly.entity_id
_entity_poly.type
_entity_poly.pdbx_seq_one_letter_code
_entity_poly.pdbx_strand_id
1 'polypeptide(L)'
;VHWLVTIMSLMPFGIGMIGVFLPLTTYIVDSYPVYAASAIASNTSLKSLAGTLLPLAGPQMYESLGLGWGNTVLGLICFIMLPLTFYFYKVGGRLRKGDRFIV
;
A
#
# COMPACT_ATOMS: atom_id res chain seq x y z
N VAL A 1 -15.71 -16.03 17.46
CA VAL A 1 -15.52 -14.60 17.09
C VAL A 1 -16.87 -13.94 16.93
N HIS A 2 -17.13 -12.85 17.64
CA HIS A 2 -18.39 -12.11 17.50
C HIS A 2 -18.34 -11.32 16.18
N TRP A 3 -19.36 -11.47 15.32
CA TRP A 3 -19.44 -10.86 13.98
C TRP A 3 -19.15 -9.34 13.98
N LEU A 4 -19.46 -8.68 15.09
CA LEU A 4 -19.19 -7.26 15.31
C LEU A 4 -17.69 -6.91 15.26
N VAL A 5 -16.81 -7.78 15.79
CA VAL A 5 -15.36 -7.50 15.86
C VAL A 5 -14.76 -7.37 14.45
N THR A 6 -15.18 -8.23 13.53
CA THR A 6 -14.71 -8.18 12.14
C THR A 6 -15.17 -6.89 11.45
N ILE A 7 -16.40 -6.44 11.71
CA ILE A 7 -16.93 -5.20 11.13
C ILE A 7 -16.21 -3.97 11.68
N MET A 8 -15.96 -3.95 12.98
CA MET A 8 -15.24 -2.86 13.62
C MET A 8 -13.79 -2.74 13.09
N SER A 9 -13.14 -3.86 12.74
CA SER A 9 -11.80 -3.83 12.13
C SER A 9 -11.77 -3.23 10.72
N LEU A 10 -12.91 -3.16 10.03
CA LEU A 10 -13.01 -2.57 8.70
C LEU A 10 -12.92 -1.04 8.73
N MET A 11 -13.30 -0.41 9.85
CA MET A 11 -13.22 1.05 10.04
C MET A 11 -11.77 1.59 9.92
N PRO A 12 -10.80 1.13 10.74
CA PRO A 12 -9.42 1.62 10.62
C PRO A 12 -8.78 1.23 9.28
N PHE A 13 -9.16 0.10 8.69
CA PHE A 13 -8.70 -0.31 7.37
C PHE A 13 -9.16 0.66 6.27
N GLY A 14 -10.44 1.07 6.28
CA GLY A 14 -10.98 2.04 5.33
C GLY A 14 -10.35 3.42 5.46
N ILE A 15 -10.15 3.90 6.70
CA ILE A 15 -9.47 5.17 6.99
C ILE A 15 -8.03 5.14 6.44
N GLY A 16 -7.28 4.07 6.71
CA GLY A 16 -5.92 3.91 6.20
C GLY A 16 -5.87 3.84 4.67
N MET A 17 -6.80 3.10 4.05
CA MET A 17 -6.86 2.96 2.59
C MET A 17 -7.07 4.33 1.92
N ILE A 18 -8.10 5.08 2.32
CA ILE A 18 -8.40 6.39 1.71
C ILE A 18 -7.30 7.40 2.04
N GLY A 19 -6.85 7.43 3.29
CA GLY A 19 -5.84 8.36 3.79
C GLY A 19 -4.48 8.23 3.10
N VAL A 20 -4.16 7.07 2.54
CA VAL A 20 -2.93 6.84 1.78
C VAL A 20 -3.18 6.96 0.27
N PHE A 21 -4.28 6.38 -0.23
CA PHE A 21 -4.51 6.24 -1.67
C PHE A 21 -4.80 7.58 -2.37
N LEU A 22 -5.57 8.46 -1.74
CA LEU A 22 -5.91 9.78 -2.29
C LEU A 22 -4.66 10.68 -2.44
N PRO A 23 -3.88 10.96 -1.38
CA PRO A 23 -2.71 11.82 -1.49
C PRO A 23 -1.60 11.22 -2.36
N LEU A 24 -1.46 9.88 -2.44
CA LEU A 24 -0.50 9.26 -3.36
C LEU A 24 -0.83 9.54 -4.81
N THR A 25 -2.11 9.42 -5.18
CA THR A 25 -2.54 9.63 -6.56
C THR A 25 -2.36 11.09 -6.97
N THR A 26 -2.73 12.04 -6.10
CA THR A 26 -2.52 13.47 -6.35
C THR A 26 -1.04 13.83 -6.41
N TYR A 27 -0.23 13.26 -5.50
CA TYR A 27 1.21 13.46 -5.47
C TYR A 27 1.90 13.04 -6.77
N ILE A 28 1.49 11.92 -7.37
CA ILE A 28 2.05 11.44 -8.64
C ILE A 28 1.76 12.42 -9.77
N VAL A 29 0.53 12.95 -9.83
CA VAL A 29 0.12 13.97 -10.81
C VAL A 29 0.95 15.23 -10.66
N ASP A 30 1.09 15.72 -9.42
CA ASP A 30 1.82 16.96 -9.13
C ASP A 30 3.34 16.83 -9.39
N SER A 31 3.89 15.62 -9.31
CA SER A 31 5.34 15.39 -9.51
C SER A 31 5.71 15.18 -10.98
N TYR A 32 4.79 14.69 -11.80
CA TYR A 32 5.04 14.34 -13.20
C TYR A 32 3.89 14.82 -14.11
N PRO A 33 3.65 16.13 -14.25
CA PRO A 33 2.48 16.65 -14.97
C PRO A 33 2.41 16.19 -16.44
N VAL A 34 3.56 16.10 -17.12
CA VAL A 34 3.64 15.66 -18.54
C VAL A 34 3.36 14.16 -18.73
N TYR A 35 3.74 13.33 -17.75
CA TYR A 35 3.62 11.86 -17.82
C TYR A 35 2.68 11.28 -16.75
N ALA A 36 1.78 12.10 -16.21
CA ALA A 36 0.94 11.77 -15.06
C ALA A 36 0.07 10.52 -15.33
N ALA A 37 -0.53 10.44 -16.52
CA ALA A 37 -1.36 9.31 -16.91
C ALA A 37 -0.59 7.98 -16.93
N SER A 38 0.64 7.99 -17.43
CA SER A 38 1.50 6.79 -17.46
C SER A 38 1.94 6.38 -16.05
N ALA A 39 2.33 7.35 -15.21
CA ALA A 39 2.74 7.08 -13.85
C ALA A 39 1.59 6.50 -12.99
N ILE A 40 0.37 7.02 -13.13
CA ILE A 40 -0.82 6.47 -12.48
C ILE A 40 -1.13 5.06 -13.01
N ALA A 41 -1.01 4.84 -14.32
CA ALA A 41 -1.23 3.52 -14.92
C ALA A 41 -0.24 2.50 -14.35
N SER A 42 1.06 2.82 -14.30
CA SER A 42 2.08 1.94 -13.70
C SER A 42 1.82 1.64 -12.23
N ASN A 43 1.44 2.65 -11.43
CA ASN A 43 1.06 2.46 -10.03
C ASN A 43 -0.14 1.50 -9.89
N THR A 44 -1.14 1.66 -10.76
CA THR A 44 -2.32 0.79 -10.79
C THR A 44 -1.94 -0.64 -11.20
N SER A 45 -1.09 -0.81 -12.21
CA SER A 45 -0.61 -2.12 -12.65
C SER A 45 0.15 -2.86 -11.55
N LEU A 46 1.07 -2.19 -10.85
CA LEU A 46 1.80 -2.77 -9.72
C LEU A 46 0.84 -3.23 -8.62
N LYS A 47 -0.18 -2.41 -8.31
CA LYS A 47 -1.20 -2.75 -7.32
C LYS A 47 -2.02 -3.98 -7.74
N SER A 48 -2.42 -4.05 -9.01
CA SER A 48 -3.15 -5.20 -9.56
C SER A 48 -2.30 -6.47 -9.54
N LEU A 49 -1.02 -6.40 -9.92
CA LEU A 49 -0.11 -7.53 -9.85
C LEU A 49 0.05 -8.05 -8.42
N ALA A 50 0.24 -7.16 -7.46
CA ALA A 50 0.28 -7.53 -6.04
C ALA A 50 -1.04 -8.20 -5.60
N GLY A 51 -2.18 -7.66 -6.04
CA GLY A 51 -3.51 -8.23 -5.79
C GLY A 51 -3.74 -9.60 -6.43
N THR A 52 -3.05 -9.94 -7.53
CA THR A 52 -3.14 -11.25 -8.19
C THR A 52 -2.15 -12.26 -7.61
N LEU A 53 -0.92 -11.83 -7.30
CA LEU A 53 0.13 -12.70 -6.77
C LEU A 53 -0.16 -13.17 -5.34
N LEU A 54 -0.78 -12.32 -4.52
CA LEU A 54 -1.06 -12.65 -3.12
C LEU A 54 -2.07 -13.81 -2.97
N PRO A 55 -3.21 -13.84 -3.69
CA PRO A 55 -4.09 -15.01 -3.74
C PRO A 55 -3.45 -16.24 -4.38
N LEU A 56 -2.53 -16.08 -5.33
CA LEU A 56 -1.83 -17.21 -5.95
C LEU A 56 -0.92 -17.94 -4.95
N ALA A 57 -0.25 -17.21 -4.07
CA ALA A 57 0.55 -17.77 -2.98
C ALA A 57 -0.29 -18.21 -1.76
N GLY A 58 -1.56 -17.78 -1.70
CA GLY A 58 -2.46 -18.01 -0.57
C GLY A 58 -2.68 -19.49 -0.22
N PRO A 59 -3.14 -20.36 -1.14
CA PRO A 59 -3.44 -21.76 -0.85
C PRO A 59 -2.25 -22.51 -0.24
N GLN A 60 -1.06 -22.40 -0.85
CA GLN A 60 0.15 -23.06 -0.35
C GLN A 60 0.60 -22.51 1.02
N MET A 61 0.44 -21.20 1.24
CA MET A 61 0.74 -20.58 2.53
C MET A 61 -0.23 -21.06 3.62
N TYR A 62 -1.54 -21.13 3.32
CA TYR A 62 -2.56 -21.57 4.27
C TYR A 62 -2.53 -23.09 4.52
N GLU A 63 -2.15 -23.90 3.54
CA GLU A 63 -1.90 -25.34 3.72
C GLU A 63 -0.73 -25.60 4.67
N SER A 64 0.33 -24.77 4.62
CA SER A 64 1.53 -24.96 5.43
C SER A 64 1.42 -24.38 6.85
N LEU A 65 0.78 -23.21 7.01
CA LEU A 65 0.73 -22.47 8.29
C LEU A 65 -0.64 -22.50 8.97
N GLY A 66 -1.69 -22.90 8.26
CA GLY A 66 -3.08 -22.79 8.74
C GLY A 66 -3.60 -21.35 8.79
N LEU A 67 -4.90 -21.20 9.01
CA LEU A 67 -5.59 -19.89 9.02
C LEU A 67 -5.15 -18.97 10.17
N GLY A 68 -4.66 -19.52 11.29
CA GLY A 68 -4.18 -18.74 12.42
C GLY A 68 -2.88 -18.00 12.09
N TRP A 69 -1.79 -18.76 11.92
CA TRP A 69 -0.46 -18.21 11.67
C TRP A 69 -0.35 -17.49 10.32
N GLY A 70 -1.07 -17.94 9.28
CA GLY A 70 -1.08 -17.27 7.99
C GLY A 70 -1.53 -15.80 8.08
N ASN A 71 -2.60 -15.52 8.84
CA ASN A 71 -3.09 -14.16 9.05
C ASN A 71 -2.13 -13.31 9.89
N THR A 72 -1.47 -13.90 10.89
CA THR A 72 -0.50 -13.19 11.74
C THR A 72 0.75 -12.79 10.96
N VAL A 73 1.27 -13.67 10.10
CA VAL A 73 2.43 -13.38 9.24
C VAL A 73 2.12 -12.27 8.25
N LEU A 74 0.95 -12.32 7.59
CA LEU A 74 0.50 -11.23 6.71
C LEU A 74 0.37 -9.90 7.47
N GLY A 75 -0.20 -9.92 8.68
CA GLY A 75 -0.30 -8.74 9.54
C GLY A 75 1.08 -8.18 9.92
N LEU A 76 2.04 -9.05 10.22
CA LEU A 76 3.40 -8.65 10.60
C LEU A 76 4.18 -8.05 9.42
N ILE A 77 4.02 -8.59 8.21
CA ILE A 77 4.59 -8.01 6.99
C ILE A 77 4.02 -6.61 6.76
N CYS A 78 2.70 -6.43 6.87
CA CYS A 78 2.07 -5.11 6.78
C CYS A 78 2.60 -4.14 7.86
N PHE A 79 2.81 -4.62 9.08
CA PHE A 79 3.35 -3.81 10.17
C PHE A 79 4.78 -3.33 9.89
N ILE A 80 5.62 -4.17 9.28
CA ILE A 80 7.00 -3.81 8.85
C ILE A 80 6.99 -2.79 7.70
N MET A 81 5.98 -2.80 6.82
CA MET A 81 5.85 -1.81 5.75
C MET A 81 5.40 -0.43 6.26
N LEU A 82 4.78 -0.35 7.44
CA LEU A 82 4.30 0.90 8.03
C LEU A 82 5.42 1.94 8.31
N PRO A 83 6.56 1.58 8.96
CA PRO A 83 7.67 2.52 9.14
C PRO A 83 8.34 2.93 7.82
N LEU A 84 8.29 2.10 6.78
CA LEU A 84 8.82 2.43 5.46
C LEU A 84 8.08 3.64 4.86
N THR A 85 6.75 3.65 4.96
CA THR A 85 5.92 4.78 4.49
C THR A 85 6.22 6.07 5.26
N PHE A 86 6.41 5.98 6.58
CA PHE A 86 6.77 7.14 7.41
C PHE A 86 8.18 7.66 7.09
N TYR A 87 9.11 6.76 6.79
CA TYR A 87 10.46 7.11 6.35
C TYR A 87 10.43 7.87 5.01
N PHE A 88 9.69 7.37 4.02
CA PHE A 88 9.53 8.06 2.73
C PHE A 88 8.80 9.40 2.87
N TYR A 89 7.86 9.54 3.80
CA TYR A 89 7.22 10.84 4.08
C TYR A 89 8.24 11.88 4.57
N LYS A 90 9.14 11.49 5.49
CA LYS A 90 10.17 12.39 6.05
C LYS A 90 11.29 12.71 5.05
N VAL A 91 11.68 11.74 4.22
CA VAL A 91 12.77 11.89 3.24
C VAL A 91 12.29 12.47 1.91
N GLY A 92 11.03 12.27 1.53
CA GLY A 92 10.45 12.70 0.26
C GLY A 92 10.48 14.22 0.06
N GLY A 93 10.27 14.99 1.14
CA GLY A 93 10.45 16.44 1.10
C GLY A 93 11.90 16.88 0.87
N ARG A 94 12.87 16.05 1.25
CA ARG A 94 14.31 16.31 1.07
C ARG A 94 14.80 15.95 -0.33
N LEU A 95 14.26 14.89 -0.92
CA LEU A 95 14.54 14.47 -2.30
C LEU A 95 14.05 15.52 -3.33
N ARG A 96 12.89 16.15 -3.09
CA ARG A 96 12.38 17.22 -3.98
C ARG A 96 13.21 18.49 -4.04
N LYS A 97 13.99 18.82 -3.00
CA LYS A 97 14.86 20.01 -3.01
C LYS A 97 16.07 19.86 -3.93
N GLY A 98 16.40 18.64 -4.35
CA GLY A 98 17.58 18.35 -5.16
C GLY A 98 17.34 18.36 -6.67
N ASP A 99 16.11 18.15 -7.14
CA ASP A 99 15.86 17.94 -8.57
C ASP A 99 15.56 19.22 -9.34
N ARG A 100 16.49 19.49 -10.26
CA ARG A 100 16.57 20.60 -11.22
C ARG A 100 15.65 20.38 -12.43
N PHE A 101 14.48 19.77 -12.24
CA PHE A 101 13.53 19.43 -13.31
C PHE A 101 12.07 19.77 -12.96
N ILE A 102 11.87 20.68 -12.01
CA ILE A 102 10.58 21.35 -11.82
C ILE A 102 10.56 22.53 -12.81
N VAL A 103 10.12 22.28 -14.04
CA VAL A 103 9.60 23.27 -14.99
C VAL A 103 8.20 22.83 -15.37
#